data_AF-A0A8T7A466-F1
#
_entry.id   AF-A0A8T7A466-F1
#
_cell.length_a   1.000
_cell.length_b   1.000
_cell.length_c   1.000
_cell.angle_alpha   90.00
_cell.angle_beta   90.00
_cell.angle_gamma   90.00
#
_symmetry.space_group_name_H-M   'P 1'
#
loop_
_entity.id
_entity.type
_entity.pdbx_description
1 polymer ?
#
loop_
_entity_poly.entity_id
_entity_poly.type
_entity_poly.pdbx_seq_one_letter_code
_entity_poly.pdbx_strand_id
1 'polypeptide(L)' 'MNQKDIDQKVLKTKTKEVWKYFPSGRRRYGLRVKQVNGEVVGWDEKL' A
#
# COMPACT_ATOMS: atom_id res chain seq x y z
N MET A 1 -9.48 -10.18 -3.71
CA MET A 1 -9.20 -8.77 -3.39
C MET A 1 -8.40 -8.17 -4.53
N ASN A 2 -8.95 -7.25 -5.32
CA ASN A 2 -8.22 -6.65 -6.43
C ASN A 2 -7.48 -5.41 -5.92
N GLN A 3 -6.15 -5.48 -5.97
CA GLN A 3 -5.28 -4.33 -5.78
C GLN A 3 -5.63 -3.27 -6.83
N LYS A 4 -5.81 -2.03 -6.39
CA LYS A 4 -6.24 -0.94 -7.28
C LYS A 4 -5.12 0.02 -7.64
N ASP A 5 -4.14 0.18 -6.75
CA ASP A 5 -3.01 1.06 -6.95
C ASP A 5 -1.83 0.60 -6.08
N ILE A 6 -0.60 0.81 -6.57
CA ILE A 6 0.65 0.52 -5.87
C ILE A 6 1.51 1.78 -5.89
N ASP A 7 1.86 2.27 -4.72
CA ASP A 7 2.89 3.30 -4.57
C ASP A 7 4.22 2.62 -4.26
N GLN A 8 5.12 2.53 -5.24
CA GLN A 8 6.43 1.91 -5.08
C GLN A 8 7.52 2.97 -5.03
N LYS A 9 8.40 2.85 -4.02
CA LYS A 9 9.60 3.67 -3.86
C LYS A 9 10.81 2.78 -3.65
N VAL A 10 11.66 2.70 -4.68
CA VAL A 10 12.95 2.01 -4.62
C VAL A 10 14.00 2.97 -4.05
N LEU A 11 14.61 2.59 -2.93
CA LEU A 11 15.76 3.27 -2.31
C LEU A 11 17.02 2.43 -2.55
N LYS A 12 18.18 2.99 -2.24
CA LYS A 12 19.48 2.33 -2.44
C LYS A 12 19.58 0.92 -1.82
N THR A 13 18.96 0.71 -0.66
CA THR A 13 19.06 -0.55 0.11
C THR A 13 17.73 -1.23 0.39
N LYS A 14 16.61 -0.57 0.04
CA LYS A 14 15.26 -1.04 0.41
C LYS A 14 14.25 -0.66 -0.67
N THR A 15 13.32 -1.56 -0.96
CA THR A 15 12.12 -1.30 -1.75
C THR A 15 10.96 -1.10 -0.79
N LYS A 16 10.27 0.04 -0.88
CA LYS A 16 9.05 0.32 -0.12
C LYS A 16 7.87 0.27 -1.07
N GLU A 17 6.81 -0.41 -0.68
CA GLU A 17 5.58 -0.48 -1.44
C GLU A 17 4.40 -0.17 -0.53
N VAL A 18 3.42 0.55 -1.06
CA VAL A 18 2.13 0.76 -0.41
C VAL A 18 1.03 0.31 -1.35
N TRP A 19 0.43 -0.81 -1.02
CA TRP A 19 -0.64 -1.42 -1.79
C TRP A 19 -1.97 -0.84 -1.31
N LYS A 20 -2.77 -0.31 -2.23
CA LYS A 20 -4.02 0.38 -1.89
C LYS A 20 -5.22 -0.42 -2.40
N TYR A 21 -6.20 -0.56 -1.52
CA TYR A 21 -7.40 -1.34 -1.72
C TYR A 21 -8.64 -0.52 -1.35
N PHE A 22 -9.82 -0.99 -1.80
CA PHE A 22 -11.12 -0.38 -1.52
C PHE A 22 -11.16 1.14 -1.78
N PRO A 23 -11.03 1.58 -3.05
CA PRO A 23 -11.14 3.00 -3.37
C PRO A 23 -12.54 3.51 -3.03
N SER A 24 -12.64 4.41 -2.06
CA SER A 24 -13.90 5.04 -1.63
C SER A 24 -14.05 6.48 -2.16
N GLY A 25 -13.04 6.98 -2.85
CA GLY A 25 -13.01 8.31 -3.46
C GLY A 25 -11.67 8.58 -4.14
N ARG A 26 -11.52 9.77 -4.74
CA ARG A 26 -10.40 10.11 -5.64
C ARG A 26 -8.99 9.86 -5.07
N ARG A 27 -8.81 9.92 -3.74
CA ARG A 27 -7.57 9.55 -3.01
C ARG A 27 -7.83 8.79 -1.71
N ARG A 28 -9.07 8.34 -1.50
CA ARG A 28 -9.47 7.61 -0.28
C ARG A 28 -9.48 6.13 -0.59
N TYR A 29 -8.80 5.39 0.26
CA TYR A 29 -8.66 3.94 0.18
C TYR A 29 -9.00 3.39 1.56
N GLY A 30 -9.89 2.41 1.62
CA GLY A 30 -10.32 1.77 2.87
C GLY A 30 -9.23 0.89 3.48
N LEU A 31 -8.28 0.41 2.67
CA LEU A 31 -7.15 -0.35 3.18
C LEU A 31 -5.86 0.01 2.45
N ARG A 32 -4.79 0.21 3.20
CA ARG A 32 -3.43 0.37 2.67
C ARG A 32 -2.49 -0.58 3.38
N VAL A 33 -1.71 -1.32 2.61
CA VAL A 33 -0.75 -2.30 3.13
C VAL A 33 0.64 -1.80 2.80
N LYS A 34 1.47 -1.61 3.83
CA LYS A 34 2.84 -1.15 3.68
C LYS A 34 3.75 -2.37 3.66
N GLN A 35 4.54 -2.49 2.60
CA GLN A 35 5.58 -3.49 2.46
C GLN A 35 6.96 -2.86 2.35
N VAL A 36 7.95 -3.57 2.88
CA VAL A 36 9.37 -3.24 2.73
C VAL A 36 10.09 -4.53 2.31
N ASN A 37 10.76 -4.50 1.17
CA ASN A 37 11.47 -5.66 0.60
C ASN A 37 10.58 -6.91 0.45
N GLY A 38 9.30 -6.72 0.14
CA GLY A 38 8.31 -7.81 0.04
C GLY A 38 7.73 -8.27 1.38
N GLU A 39 8.17 -7.71 2.51
CA GLU A 39 7.63 -8.05 3.83
C GLU A 39 6.60 -7.00 4.27
N VAL A 40 5.44 -7.45 4.74
CA VAL A 40 4.39 -6.56 5.24
C VAL A 40 4.80 -5.99 6.60
N VAL A 41 4.99 -4.67 6.65
CA VAL A 41 5.40 -3.95 7.86
C VAL A 41 4.23 -3.20 8.52
N GLY A 42 3.06 -3.14 7.88
CA GLY A 42 1.90 -2.52 8.51
C GLY A 42 0.66 -2.43 7.64
N TRP A 43 -0.47 -2.23 8.32
CA TRP A 43 -1.80 -2.12 7.75
C TRP A 43 -2.44 -0.81 8.22
N ASP A 44 -3.05 -0.07 7.31
CA ASP A 44 -3.84 1.13 7.59
C ASP A 44 -5.24 0.85 7.04
N GLU A 45 -6.12 0.41 7.92
CA GLU A 45 -7.52 0.13 7.61
C GLU A 45 -8.37 1.28 8.14
N LYS A 46 -9.18 1.86 7.24
CA LYS A 46 -10.25 2.78 7.59
C LYS A 46 -11.57 2.05 7.37
N LEU A 47 -12.10 1.53 8.47
CA LEU A 47 -13.50 1.12 8.60
C LEU A 47 -14.43 2.32 8.34
#